data_AF-A0A8H8P5C0-F1
#
_entry.id   AF-A0A8H8P5C0-F1
#
_cell.length_a   1.000
_cell.length_b   1.000
_cell.length_c   1.000
_cell.angle_alpha   90.00
_cell.angle_beta   90.00
_cell.angle_gamma   90.00
#
_symmetry.space_group_name_H-M   'P 1'
#
loop_
_entity.id
_entity.type
_entity.pdbx_description
1 polymer ?
#
loop_
_entity_poly.entity_id
_entity_poly.type
_entity_poly.pdbx_seq_one_letter_code
_entity_poly.pdbx_strand_id
1 'polypeptide(L)' 'MSRVSDIGTPSEANEAIGGVPTLHYLDFLSRGRGEVLRLFFEDAGIAFKDHRIAFEDYNAQVKSGEIAKLK' A
#
# COMPACT_ATOMS: atom_id res chain seq x y z
N MET A 1 -1.91 13.36 -5.99
CA MET A 1 -2.45 13.26 -4.61
C MET A 1 -2.39 11.82 -4.15
N SER A 2 -2.13 11.63 -2.86
CA SER A 2 -2.14 10.32 -2.21
C SER A 2 -3.52 9.67 -2.30
N ARG A 3 -3.56 8.34 -2.37
CA ARG A 3 -4.80 7.57 -2.48
C ARG A 3 -4.73 6.29 -1.67
N VAL A 4 -5.89 5.89 -1.17
CA VAL A 4 -6.10 4.61 -0.49
C VAL A 4 -7.19 3.85 -1.23
N SER A 5 -6.96 2.57 -1.53
CA SER A 5 -7.95 1.73 -2.20
C SER A 5 -7.87 0.31 -1.65
N ASP A 6 -9.02 -0.32 -1.45
CA ASP A 6 -9.07 -1.74 -1.08
C ASP A 6 -9.06 -2.58 -2.37
N ILE A 7 -8.15 -3.55 -2.47
CA ILE A 7 -7.94 -4.37 -3.65
C ILE A 7 -8.26 -5.83 -3.32
N GLY A 8 -9.05 -6.47 -4.19
CA GLY A 8 -9.43 -7.88 -4.05
C GLY A 8 -10.53 -8.11 -3.01
N THR A 9 -10.72 -9.38 -2.66
CA THR A 9 -11.64 -9.83 -1.59
C THR A 9 -10.89 -10.82 -0.70
N PRO A 10 -10.99 -10.70 0.65
CA PRO A 10 -10.23 -11.57 1.54
C PRO A 10 -10.43 -13.06 1.22
N SER A 11 -9.32 -13.81 1.18
CA SER A 11 -9.29 -15.23 0.82
C SER A 11 -8.46 -16.04 1.84
N GLU A 12 -8.39 -17.36 1.65
CA GLU A 12 -7.50 -18.24 2.44
C GLU A 12 -6.04 -17.76 2.41
N ALA A 13 -5.61 -17.11 1.34
CA ALA A 13 -4.27 -16.54 1.23
C ALA A 13 -4.04 -15.41 2.24
N ASN A 14 -5.07 -14.62 2.57
CA ASN A 14 -5.01 -13.62 3.63
C ASN A 14 -4.93 -14.26 5.02
N GLU A 15 -5.65 -15.36 5.25
CA GLU A 15 -5.58 -16.07 6.53
C GLU A 15 -4.18 -16.66 6.76
N ALA A 16 -3.56 -17.21 5.72
CA ALA A 16 -2.21 -17.77 5.77
C ALA A 16 -1.13 -16.74 6.17
N ILE A 17 -1.33 -15.46 5.84
CA ILE A 17 -0.41 -14.36 6.20
C ILE A 17 -0.86 -13.59 7.45
N GLY A 18 -1.95 -14.00 8.11
CA GLY A 18 -2.44 -13.40 9.34
C GLY A 18 -3.34 -12.17 9.17
N GLY A 19 -3.89 -11.93 7.98
CA GLY A 19 -4.92 -10.90 7.74
C GLY A 19 -4.80 -10.18 6.40
N VAL A 20 -5.49 -9.04 6.30
CA VAL A 20 -5.43 -8.14 5.13
C VAL A 20 -4.35 -7.09 5.37
N PRO A 21 -3.20 -7.16 4.67
CA PRO A 21 -2.12 -6.20 4.84
C PRO A 21 -2.47 -4.83 4.26
N THR A 22 -1.81 -3.78 4.76
CA THR A 22 -1.80 -2.46 4.13
C THR A 22 -0.43 -2.22 3.51
N LEU A 23 -0.41 -1.89 2.22
CA LEU A 23 0.80 -1.60 1.47
C LEU A 23 0.99 -0.08 1.36
N HIS A 24 2.02 0.44 2.03
CA HIS A 24 2.41 1.85 2.00
C HIS A 24 3.62 2.06 1.07
N TYR A 25 3.49 2.86 0.02
CA TYR A 25 4.61 3.18 -0.87
C TYR A 25 4.45 4.52 -1.60
N LEU A 26 5.58 5.05 -2.05
CA LEU A 26 5.63 6.28 -2.84
C LEU A 26 5.13 6.04 -4.27
N ASP A 27 4.14 6.83 -4.68
CA ASP A 27 3.63 6.88 -6.06
C ASP A 27 4.49 7.82 -6.90
N PHE A 28 5.58 7.29 -7.45
CA PHE A 28 6.55 8.04 -8.26
C PHE A 28 6.09 8.22 -9.72
N LEU A 29 4.80 8.50 -9.95
CA LEU A 29 4.12 8.69 -11.25
C LEU A 29 4.18 7.50 -12.24
N SER A 30 5.07 6.54 -12.04
CA SER A 30 5.25 5.34 -12.85
C SER A 30 5.04 4.05 -12.05
N ARG A 31 4.36 4.13 -10.89
CA ARG A 31 4.18 3.01 -9.95
C ARG A 31 5.53 2.42 -9.53
N GLY A 32 6.18 3.08 -8.56
CA GLY A 32 7.56 2.79 -8.13
C GLY A 32 7.80 1.37 -7.61
N ARG A 33 8.88 1.15 -6.85
CA ARG A 33 9.27 -0.20 -6.38
C ARG A 33 8.16 -0.97 -5.61
N GLY A 34 7.17 -0.27 -5.05
CA GLY A 34 6.01 -0.88 -4.39
C GLY A 34 5.03 -1.59 -5.34
N GLU A 35 5.04 -1.29 -6.65
CA GLU A 35 4.15 -1.97 -7.62
C GLU A 35 4.46 -3.46 -7.74
N VAL A 36 5.72 -3.86 -7.55
CA VAL A 36 6.11 -5.28 -7.61
C VAL A 36 5.40 -6.10 -6.51
N LEU A 37 5.38 -5.57 -5.28
CA LEU A 37 4.67 -6.23 -4.17
C LEU A 37 3.16 -6.27 -4.42
N ARG A 38 2.62 -5.19 -4.99
CA ARG A 38 1.21 -5.11 -5.38
C ARG A 38 0.82 -6.22 -6.36
N LEU A 39 1.62 -6.38 -7.42
CA LEU A 39 1.40 -7.40 -8.44
C LEU A 39 1.51 -8.81 -7.86
N PHE A 40 2.45 -9.05 -6.93
CA PHE A 40 2.54 -10.35 -6.26
C PHE A 40 1.33 -10.65 -5.37
N PHE A 41 0.78 -9.65 -4.68
CA PHE A 41 -0.47 -9.87 -3.93
C PHE A 41 -1.66 -10.13 -4.84
N GLU A 42 -1.78 -9.41 -5.96
CA GLU A 42 -2.81 -9.67 -6.96
C GLU A 42 -2.68 -11.08 -7.57
N ASP A 43 -1.47 -11.49 -7.94
CA ASP A 43 -1.18 -12.83 -8.50
C ASP A 43 -1.42 -13.96 -7.50
N ALA A 44 -1.09 -13.72 -6.22
CA ALA A 44 -1.33 -14.67 -5.13
C ALA A 44 -2.80 -14.68 -4.64
N GLY A 45 -3.68 -13.83 -5.18
CA GLY A 45 -5.07 -13.72 -4.72
C GLY A 45 -5.22 -13.20 -3.29
N ILE A 46 -4.23 -12.42 -2.82
CA ILE A 46 -4.23 -11.78 -1.50
C ILE A 46 -4.93 -10.43 -1.63
N ALA A 47 -5.98 -10.21 -0.83
CA ALA A 47 -6.57 -8.88 -0.70
C ALA A 47 -5.66 -7.96 0.13
N PHE A 48 -5.60 -6.68 -0.20
CA PHE A 48 -4.78 -5.72 0.53
C PHE A 48 -5.31 -4.29 0.39
N LYS A 49 -4.96 -3.44 1.34
CA LYS A 49 -5.20 -2.00 1.25
C LYS A 49 -4.00 -1.32 0.58
N ASP A 50 -4.22 -0.75 -0.59
CA ASP A 50 -3.24 -0.05 -1.43
C ASP A 50 -3.17 1.43 -1.03
N HIS A 51 -2.19 1.81 -0.20
CA HIS A 51 -1.96 3.20 0.20
C HIS A 51 -0.77 3.78 -0.57
N ARG A 52 -1.08 4.52 -1.63
CA ARG A 52 -0.10 5.20 -2.47
C ARG A 52 0.08 6.64 -2.02
N ILE A 53 1.29 7.00 -1.66
CA ILE A 53 1.63 8.32 -1.13
C ILE A 53 2.28 9.14 -2.25
N ALA A 54 1.66 10.25 -2.64
CA ALA A 54 2.25 11.14 -3.63
C ALA A 54 3.50 11.83 -3.05
N PHE A 55 4.48 12.13 -3.89
CA PHE A 55 5.76 12.70 -3.43
C PHE A 55 5.61 14.05 -2.72
N GLU A 56 4.69 14.90 -3.20
CA GLU A 56 4.38 16.20 -2.57
C GLU A 56 3.82 16.01 -1.16
N ASP A 57 2.88 15.08 -1.01
CA ASP A 57 2.25 14.76 0.27
C ASP A 57 3.25 14.12 1.24
N TYR A 58 4.12 13.24 0.76
CA TYR A 58 5.16 12.60 1.56
C TYR A 58 6.03 13.63 2.28
N ASN A 59 6.51 14.65 1.57
CA ASN A 59 7.38 15.66 2.17
C ASN A 59 6.65 16.48 3.26
N ALA A 60 5.36 16.75 3.08
CA ALA A 60 4.55 17.40 4.11
C ALA A 60 4.34 16.47 5.31
N GLN A 61 4.00 15.21 5.07
CA GLN A 61 3.70 14.20 6.09
C GLN A 61 4.94 13.78 6.90
N VAL A 62 6.14 13.80 6.30
CA VAL A 62 7.41 13.61 7.02
C VAL A 62 7.62 14.75 8.01
N LYS A 63 7.39 16.00 7.58
CA LYS A 63 7.54 17.18 8.44
C LYS A 63 6.49 17.22 9.56
N SER A 64 5.26 16.79 9.29
CA SER A 64 4.19 16.72 10.30
C SER A 64 4.28 15.48 11.21
N GLY A 65 5.17 14.51 10.89
CA GLY A 65 5.30 13.25 11.61
C GLY A 65 4.15 12.27 11.36
N GLU A 66 3.29 12.51 10.37
CA GLU A 66 2.22 11.59 9.97
C GLU A 66 2.76 10.28 9.41
N ILE A 67 3.86 10.33 8.64
CA ILE A 67 4.50 9.11 8.11
C ILE A 67 4.91 8.15 9.22
N ALA A 68 5.40 8.66 10.36
CA ALA A 68 5.84 7.84 11.48
C ALA A 68 4.68 7.12 12.21
N LYS A 69 3.43 7.48 11.90
CA LYS A 69 2.22 6.88 12.49
C LYS A 69 1.62 5.78 11.63
N LEU A 70 2.11 5.60 10.40
CA LEU A 70 1.71 4.49 9.54
C LEU A 70 2.22 3.18 10.17
N LYS A 71 1.31 2.22 10.36
CA LYS A 71 1.58 0.91 10.97
C LYS A 71 1.33 -0.19 9.96
#